data_AF-A0A940JLZ7-F1
#
_entry.id   AF-A0A940JLZ7-F1
#
_cell.length_a   1.000
_cell.length_b   1.000
_cell.length_c   1.000
_cell.angle_alpha   90.00
_cell.angle_beta   90.00
_cell.angle_gamma   90.00
#
_symmetry.space_group_name_H-M   'P 1'
#
loop_
_entity.id
_entity.type
_entity.pdbx_description
1 polymer ?
#
loop_
_entity_poly.entity_id
_entity_poly.type
_entity_poly.pdbx_seq_one_letter_code
_entity_poly.pdbx_strand_id
1 'polypeptide(L)'
;MPQIAQLAATYSSQIFWMLLTFGFVFFVIGLGMVPRVQSTVQSRDSKIADDLAAAKANSEAADALEADWRAAENAARLDAQAKLVEAKAKAAKDREKKLAKVDATIGEKLAEAEQRIAGSRDQALGQIEAVAAEAAADIVRRLAGTDVPADAALKAVKAAM
;
A
#
# COMPACT_ATOMS: atom_id res chain seq x y z
N MET A 1 42.42 106.30 9.08
CA MET A 1 41.75 106.09 7.77
C MET A 1 40.36 105.52 7.99
N PRO A 2 39.30 106.35 7.96
CA PRO A 2 37.94 105.96 8.35
C PRO A 2 37.31 104.86 7.47
N GLN A 3 37.81 104.64 6.25
CA GLN A 3 37.27 103.65 5.31
C GLN A 3 37.55 102.18 5.71
N ILE A 4 38.66 101.87 6.40
CA ILE A 4 38.99 100.49 6.80
C ILE A 4 38.10 100.02 7.98
N ALA A 5 37.81 100.92 8.92
CA ALA A 5 36.90 100.64 10.03
C ALA A 5 35.46 100.39 9.57
N GLN A 6 35.03 101.07 8.50
CA GLN A 6 33.70 100.92 7.90
C GLN A 6 33.53 99.58 7.16
N LEU A 7 34.60 99.09 6.52
CA LEU A 7 34.63 97.75 5.93
C LEU A 7 34.54 96.67 7.01
N ALA A 8 35.35 96.76 8.07
CA ALA A 8 35.35 95.79 9.16
C ALA A 8 33.96 95.66 9.85
N ALA A 9 33.26 96.77 10.06
CA ALA A 9 31.91 96.76 10.65
C ALA A 9 30.86 96.08 9.73
N THR A 10 30.92 96.36 8.43
CA THR A 10 30.01 95.76 7.44
C THR A 10 30.27 94.26 7.29
N TYR A 11 31.53 93.84 7.16
CA TYR A 11 31.90 92.43 7.10
C TYR A 11 31.57 91.69 8.40
N SER A 12 31.76 92.31 9.57
CA SER A 12 31.40 91.70 10.86
C SER A 12 29.90 91.44 10.97
N SER A 13 29.05 92.39 10.54
CA SER A 13 27.60 92.21 10.52
C SER A 13 27.17 91.11 9.53
N GLN A 14 27.77 91.09 8.33
CA GLN A 14 27.48 90.06 7.33
C GLN A 14 27.88 88.66 7.82
N ILE A 15 29.05 88.52 8.44
CA ILE A 15 29.51 87.26 9.02
C ILE A 15 28.60 86.83 10.19
N PHE A 16 28.18 87.76 11.05
CA PHE A 16 27.25 87.48 12.14
C PHE A 16 25.92 86.90 11.62
N TRP A 17 25.28 87.57 10.68
CA TRP A 17 24.01 87.10 10.11
C TRP A 17 24.17 85.81 9.30
N MET A 18 25.30 85.63 8.60
CA MET A 18 25.62 84.39 7.91
C MET A 18 25.72 83.22 8.90
N LEU A 19 26.49 83.38 9.99
CA LEU A 19 26.61 82.33 11.01
C LEU A 19 25.29 82.06 11.73
N LEU A 20 24.49 83.09 11.99
CA LEU A 20 23.19 82.95 12.63
C LEU A 20 22.21 82.16 11.76
N THR A 21 22.07 82.54 10.49
CA THR A 21 21.16 81.88 9.54
C THR A 21 21.63 80.48 9.17
N PHE A 22 22.93 80.32 8.90
CA PHE A 22 23.53 79.00 8.64
C PHE A 22 23.39 78.08 9.85
N GLY A 23 23.71 78.58 11.06
CA GLY A 23 23.56 77.82 12.29
C GLY A 23 22.11 77.38 12.50
N PHE A 24 21.14 78.30 12.34
CA PHE A 24 19.73 77.98 12.44
C PHE A 24 19.32 76.86 11.47
N VAL A 25 19.67 76.97 10.18
CA VAL A 25 19.37 75.94 9.18
C VAL A 25 20.08 74.62 9.50
N PHE A 26 21.34 74.65 9.92
CA PHE A 26 22.11 73.47 10.29
C PHE A 26 21.46 72.71 11.45
N PHE A 27 21.01 73.40 12.49
CA PHE A 27 20.30 72.76 13.60
C PHE A 27 18.94 72.21 13.17
N VAL A 28 18.17 72.94 12.35
CA VAL A 28 16.88 72.46 11.83
C VAL A 28 17.05 71.18 10.99
N ILE A 29 18.05 71.12 10.12
CA ILE A 29 18.31 69.93 9.31
C ILE A 29 18.87 68.80 10.17
N GLY A 30 19.87 69.09 11.00
CA GLY A 30 20.58 68.12 11.83
C GLY A 30 19.71 67.48 12.90
N LEU A 31 18.90 68.26 13.62
CA LEU A 31 18.01 67.74 14.66
C LEU A 31 16.61 67.39 14.16
N GLY A 32 16.20 67.88 12.98
CA GLY A 32 14.87 67.65 12.43
C GLY A 32 14.85 66.64 11.28
N MET A 33 15.44 66.98 10.14
CA MET A 33 15.34 66.16 8.92
C MET A 33 16.16 64.88 8.99
N VAL A 34 17.42 64.97 9.42
CA VAL A 34 18.33 63.81 9.49
C VAL A 34 17.77 62.64 10.31
N PRO A 35 17.28 62.83 11.55
CA PRO A 35 16.74 61.71 12.33
C PRO A 35 15.49 61.09 11.69
N ARG A 36 14.66 61.88 10.98
CA ARG A 36 13.50 61.34 10.26
C ARG A 36 13.88 60.44 9.08
N VAL A 37 14.90 60.85 8.32
CA VAL A 37 15.43 60.03 7.22
C VAL A 37 16.06 58.75 7.78
N GLN A 38 16.88 58.86 8.82
CA GLN A 38 17.50 57.70 9.48
C GLN A 38 16.47 56.71 10.02
N SER A 39 15.42 57.20 10.69
CA SER A 39 14.31 56.35 11.17
C SER A 39 13.60 55.62 10.03
N THR A 40 13.41 56.28 8.88
CA THR A 40 12.78 55.65 7.71
C THR A 40 13.66 54.56 7.11
N VAL A 41 14.96 54.81 7.00
CA VAL A 41 15.94 53.81 6.52
C VAL A 41 15.97 52.62 7.47
N GLN A 42 16.12 52.85 8.78
CA GLN A 42 16.11 51.77 9.78
C GLN A 42 14.82 50.96 9.76
N SER A 43 13.66 51.61 9.61
CA SER A 43 12.38 50.89 9.50
C SER A 43 12.32 50.00 8.26
N ARG A 44 12.87 50.43 7.14
CA ARG A 44 12.95 49.62 5.92
C ARG A 44 13.91 48.47 6.08
N ASP A 45 15.09 48.71 6.63
CA ASP A 45 16.10 47.68 6.86
C ASP A 45 15.58 46.61 7.83
N SER A 46 14.91 47.02 8.91
CA SER A 46 14.25 46.09 9.84
C SER A 46 13.20 45.26 9.13
N LYS A 47 12.31 45.88 8.35
CA LYS A 47 11.28 45.14 7.60
C LYS A 47 11.88 44.13 6.63
N ILE A 48 12.91 44.51 5.88
CA ILE A 48 13.60 43.62 4.95
C ILE A 48 14.25 42.45 5.72
N ALA A 49 14.88 42.72 6.86
CA ALA A 49 15.49 41.68 7.69
C ALA A 49 14.43 40.72 8.24
N ASP A 50 13.30 41.25 8.73
CA ASP A 50 12.19 40.47 9.28
C ASP A 50 11.53 39.61 8.19
N ASP A 51 11.27 40.18 7.01
CA ASP A 51 10.71 39.48 5.86
C ASP A 51 11.64 38.36 5.38
N LEU A 52 12.96 38.61 5.33
CA LEU A 52 13.94 37.60 4.95
C LEU A 52 14.04 36.48 6.00
N ALA A 53 13.98 36.82 7.28
CA ALA A 53 13.98 35.84 8.36
C ALA A 53 12.71 34.98 8.31
N ALA A 54 11.54 35.58 8.10
CA ALA A 54 10.28 34.87 7.94
C ALA A 54 10.29 33.96 6.71
N ALA A 55 10.83 34.43 5.58
CA ALA A 55 10.95 33.63 4.37
C ALA A 55 11.85 32.41 4.58
N LYS A 56 13.00 32.57 5.25
CA LYS A 56 13.89 31.45 5.59
C LYS A 56 13.22 30.45 6.53
N ALA A 57 12.59 30.92 7.60
CA ALA A 57 11.89 30.06 8.55
C ALA A 57 10.76 29.26 7.86
N ASN A 58 10.01 29.91 6.96
CA ASN A 58 8.97 29.23 6.18
C ASN A 58 9.54 28.19 5.21
N SER A 59 10.69 28.49 4.58
CA SER A 59 11.38 27.53 3.71
C SER A 59 11.86 26.31 4.51
N GLU A 60 12.53 26.54 5.64
CA GLU A 60 13.03 25.46 6.50
C GLU A 60 11.88 24.60 7.05
N ALA A 61 10.76 25.22 7.44
CA ALA A 61 9.57 24.50 7.88
C ALA A 61 8.93 23.67 6.75
N ALA A 62 8.91 24.19 5.52
CA ALA A 62 8.40 23.47 4.36
C ALA A 62 9.29 22.27 4.01
N ASP A 63 10.61 22.45 4.00
CA ASP A 63 11.58 21.38 3.75
C ASP A 63 11.48 20.27 4.80
N ALA A 64 11.34 20.65 6.08
CA ALA A 64 11.13 19.68 7.17
C ALA A 64 9.81 18.91 7.01
N LEU A 65 8.72 19.61 6.69
CA LEU A 65 7.42 18.97 6.45
C LEU A 65 7.47 18.03 5.24
N GLU A 66 8.16 18.41 4.17
CA GLU A 66 8.33 17.56 3.00
C GLU A 66 9.15 16.30 3.34
N ALA A 67 10.23 16.45 4.11
CA ALA A 67 11.05 15.33 4.57
C ALA A 67 10.23 14.33 5.42
N ASP A 68 9.46 14.83 6.39
CA ASP A 68 8.59 14.01 7.23
C ASP A 68 7.50 13.32 6.41
N TRP A 69 6.88 14.03 5.46
CA TRP A 69 5.86 13.47 4.60
C TRP A 69 6.43 12.35 3.69
N ARG A 70 7.60 12.57 3.09
CA ARG A 70 8.30 11.54 2.30
C ARG A 70 8.69 10.33 3.15
N ALA A 71 9.12 10.53 4.39
CA ALA A 71 9.44 9.45 5.31
C ALA A 71 8.18 8.63 5.66
N ALA A 72 7.08 9.31 5.98
CA ALA A 72 5.80 8.68 6.27
C ALA A 72 5.24 7.92 5.05
N GLU A 73 5.34 8.48 3.85
CA GLU A 73 4.92 7.82 2.62
C GLU A 73 5.73 6.54 2.37
N ASN A 74 7.06 6.60 2.52
CA ASN A 74 7.91 5.43 2.37
C ASN A 74 7.59 4.34 3.40
N ALA A 75 7.40 4.73 4.66
CA ALA A 75 7.00 3.80 5.73
C ALA A 75 5.65 3.14 5.42
N ALA A 76 4.65 3.92 4.97
CA ALA A 76 3.34 3.40 4.59
C ALA A 76 3.42 2.45 3.38
N ARG A 77 4.25 2.76 2.38
CA ARG A 77 4.49 1.87 1.22
C ARG A 77 5.13 0.55 1.66
N LEU A 78 6.11 0.59 2.56
CA LEU A 78 6.75 -0.62 3.10
C LEU A 78 5.76 -1.47 3.91
N ASP A 79 4.97 -0.86 4.79
CA ASP A 79 3.94 -1.54 5.57
C ASP A 79 2.86 -2.17 4.67
N ALA A 80 2.42 -1.45 3.64
CA ALA A 80 1.50 -1.99 2.64
C ALA A 80 2.08 -3.20 1.89
N GLN A 81 3.35 -3.14 1.48
CA GLN A 81 4.03 -4.28 0.85
C GLN A 81 4.16 -5.47 1.81
N ALA A 82 4.53 -5.22 3.06
CA ALA A 82 4.61 -6.27 4.09
C ALA A 82 3.26 -6.96 4.30
N LYS A 83 2.17 -6.17 4.46
CA LYS A 83 0.80 -6.70 4.57
C LYS A 83 0.37 -7.49 3.34
N LEU A 84 0.74 -7.05 2.13
CA LEU A 84 0.46 -7.80 0.90
C LEU A 84 1.19 -9.14 0.86
N VAL A 85 2.45 -9.19 1.27
CA VAL A 85 3.23 -10.43 1.34
C VAL A 85 2.63 -11.38 2.38
N GLU A 86 2.30 -10.88 3.57
CA GLU A 86 1.66 -11.67 4.62
C GLU A 86 0.30 -12.23 4.18
N ALA A 87 -0.55 -11.37 3.59
CA ALA A 87 -1.86 -11.79 3.10
C ALA A 87 -1.75 -12.85 1.99
N LYS A 88 -0.79 -12.71 1.06
CA LYS A 88 -0.53 -13.73 0.03
C LYS A 88 -0.05 -15.04 0.64
N ALA A 89 0.87 -15.00 1.61
CA ALA A 89 1.36 -16.20 2.28
C ALA A 89 0.24 -16.92 3.04
N LYS A 90 -0.61 -16.17 3.76
CA LYS A 90 -1.79 -16.71 4.45
C LYS A 90 -2.78 -17.33 3.48
N ALA A 91 -3.09 -16.63 2.39
CA ALA A 91 -4.00 -17.13 1.35
C ALA A 91 -3.47 -18.40 0.67
N ALA A 92 -2.16 -18.49 0.43
CA ALA A 92 -1.53 -19.70 -0.11
C ALA A 92 -1.68 -20.88 0.85
N LYS A 93 -1.38 -20.68 2.14
CA LYS A 93 -1.52 -21.71 3.18
C LYS A 93 -2.97 -22.18 3.36
N ASP A 94 -3.92 -21.25 3.33
CA ASP A 94 -5.35 -21.59 3.42
C ASP A 94 -5.84 -22.33 2.17
N ARG A 95 -5.29 -21.99 0.98
CA ARG A 95 -5.56 -22.72 -0.25
C ARG A 95 -5.03 -24.16 -0.19
N GLU A 96 -3.79 -24.35 0.26
CA GLU A 96 -3.21 -25.68 0.43
C GLU A 96 -4.04 -26.55 1.39
N LYS A 97 -4.46 -25.99 2.53
CA LYS A 97 -5.35 -26.71 3.48
C LYS A 97 -6.69 -27.11 2.85
N LYS A 98 -7.30 -26.21 2.07
CA LYS A 98 -8.56 -26.50 1.38
C LYS A 98 -8.38 -27.56 0.32
N LEU A 99 -7.30 -27.49 -0.48
CA LEU A 99 -6.96 -28.50 -1.48
C LEU A 99 -6.76 -29.86 -0.81
N ALA A 100 -5.92 -29.96 0.22
CA ALA A 100 -5.69 -31.22 0.93
C ALA A 100 -6.98 -31.84 1.49
N LYS A 101 -7.90 -31.01 2.00
CA LYS A 101 -9.22 -31.49 2.47
C LYS A 101 -10.08 -32.01 1.31
N VAL A 102 -10.12 -31.29 0.19
CA VAL A 102 -10.88 -31.70 -0.99
C VAL A 102 -10.29 -32.98 -1.58
N ASP A 103 -8.97 -33.09 -1.70
CA ASP A 103 -8.28 -34.28 -2.20
C ASP A 103 -8.58 -35.50 -1.33
N ALA A 104 -8.58 -35.34 0.00
CA ALA A 104 -8.99 -36.41 0.92
C ALA A 104 -10.44 -36.86 0.68
N THR A 105 -11.38 -35.91 0.56
CA THR A 105 -12.79 -36.23 0.27
C THR A 105 -12.97 -36.88 -1.10
N ILE A 106 -12.19 -36.47 -2.11
CA ILE A 106 -12.20 -37.10 -3.43
C ILE A 106 -11.67 -38.53 -3.33
N GLY A 107 -10.58 -38.76 -2.60
CA GLY A 107 -10.01 -40.09 -2.35
C GLY A 107 -11.01 -41.03 -1.67
N GLU A 108 -11.71 -40.57 -0.64
CA GLU A 108 -12.78 -41.33 0.03
C GLU A 108 -13.90 -41.71 -0.95
N LYS A 109 -14.38 -40.74 -1.75
CA LYS A 109 -15.42 -41.00 -2.76
C LYS A 109 -14.97 -41.96 -3.85
N LEU A 110 -13.69 -41.88 -4.25
CA LEU A 110 -13.11 -42.79 -5.23
C LEU A 110 -13.08 -44.22 -4.68
N ALA A 111 -12.60 -44.40 -3.45
CA ALA A 111 -12.57 -45.70 -2.78
C ALA A 111 -13.97 -46.29 -2.59
N GLU A 112 -14.95 -45.48 -2.20
CA GLU A 112 -16.35 -45.90 -2.10
C GLU A 112 -16.91 -46.32 -3.47
N ALA A 113 -16.63 -45.53 -4.52
CA ALA A 113 -17.06 -45.87 -5.88
C ALA A 113 -16.42 -47.15 -6.39
N GLU A 114 -15.13 -47.37 -6.13
CA GLU A 114 -14.41 -48.61 -6.47
C GLU A 114 -15.01 -49.83 -5.76
N GLN A 115 -15.33 -49.71 -4.46
CA GLN A 115 -15.99 -50.78 -3.72
C GLN A 115 -17.38 -51.10 -4.28
N ARG A 116 -18.18 -50.08 -4.64
CA ARG A 116 -19.49 -50.30 -5.28
C ARG A 116 -19.33 -50.99 -6.63
N ILE A 117 -18.37 -50.58 -7.46
CA ILE A 117 -18.10 -51.20 -8.76
C ILE A 117 -17.68 -52.66 -8.57
N ALA A 118 -16.79 -52.96 -7.63
CA ALA A 118 -16.38 -54.32 -7.31
C ALA A 118 -17.57 -55.17 -6.85
N GLY A 119 -18.41 -54.65 -5.94
CA GLY A 119 -19.62 -55.33 -5.49
C GLY A 119 -20.62 -55.59 -6.62
N SER A 120 -20.85 -54.61 -7.51
CA SER A 120 -21.70 -54.81 -8.69
C SER A 120 -21.12 -55.82 -9.68
N ARG A 121 -19.80 -55.85 -9.84
CA ARG A 121 -19.12 -56.86 -10.67
C ARG A 121 -19.32 -58.27 -10.11
N ASP A 122 -19.12 -58.45 -8.81
CA ASP A 122 -19.28 -59.75 -8.16
C ASP A 122 -20.74 -60.23 -8.20
N GLN A 123 -21.70 -59.31 -8.02
CA GLN A 123 -23.12 -59.59 -8.21
C GLN A 123 -23.45 -60.01 -9.64
N ALA A 124 -22.91 -59.30 -10.64
CA ALA A 124 -23.12 -59.65 -12.05
C ALA A 124 -22.53 -61.02 -12.39
N LEU A 125 -21.33 -61.35 -11.90
CA LEU A 125 -20.72 -62.66 -12.07
C LEU A 125 -21.57 -63.77 -11.44
N GLY A 126 -22.07 -63.56 -10.21
CA GLY A 126 -22.96 -64.52 -9.56
C GLY A 126 -24.29 -64.72 -10.30
N GLN A 127 -24.84 -63.66 -10.90
CA GLN A 127 -26.04 -63.77 -11.76
C GLN A 127 -25.74 -64.54 -13.05
N ILE A 128 -24.57 -64.34 -13.67
CA ILE A 128 -24.16 -65.12 -14.85
C ILE A 128 -24.01 -66.60 -14.50
N GLU A 129 -23.42 -66.94 -13.35
CA GLU A 129 -23.33 -68.33 -12.88
C GLU A 129 -24.71 -68.97 -12.70
N ALA A 130 -25.67 -68.25 -12.11
CA ALA A 130 -27.04 -68.72 -11.92
C ALA A 130 -27.74 -68.94 -13.26
N VAL A 131 -27.69 -67.96 -14.18
CA VAL A 131 -28.30 -68.05 -15.51
C VAL A 131 -27.65 -69.16 -16.34
N ALA A 132 -26.33 -69.35 -16.25
CA ALA A 132 -25.63 -70.42 -16.93
C ALA A 132 -26.00 -71.81 -16.39
N ALA A 133 -26.20 -71.94 -15.07
CA ALA A 133 -26.67 -73.17 -14.45
C ALA A 133 -28.11 -73.52 -14.86
N GLU A 134 -29.00 -72.53 -14.88
CA GLU A 134 -30.37 -72.70 -15.38
C GLU A 134 -30.37 -73.11 -16.86
N ALA A 135 -29.61 -72.41 -17.71
CA ALA A 135 -29.51 -72.73 -19.13
C ALA A 135 -28.92 -74.13 -19.38
N ALA A 136 -27.89 -74.53 -18.62
CA ALA A 136 -27.29 -75.87 -18.71
C ALA A 136 -28.28 -76.96 -18.29
N ALA A 137 -29.04 -76.75 -17.19
CA ALA A 137 -30.07 -77.68 -16.75
C ALA A 137 -31.19 -77.83 -17.79
N ASP A 138 -31.63 -76.73 -18.40
CA ASP A 138 -32.62 -76.73 -19.47
C ASP A 138 -32.14 -77.48 -20.72
N ILE A 139 -30.87 -77.32 -21.10
CA ILE A 139 -30.27 -78.07 -22.22
C ILE A 139 -30.23 -79.57 -21.91
N VAL A 140 -29.79 -79.97 -20.71
CA VAL A 140 -29.76 -81.38 -20.31
C VAL A 140 -31.17 -81.98 -20.30
N ARG A 141 -32.17 -81.24 -19.80
CA ARG A 141 -33.56 -81.67 -19.81
C ARG A 141 -34.08 -81.91 -21.23
N ARG A 142 -33.75 -81.02 -22.17
CA ARG A 142 -34.16 -81.15 -23.59
C ARG A 142 -33.42 -82.26 -24.34
N LEU A 143 -32.16 -82.53 -24.00
CA LEU A 143 -31.30 -83.48 -24.74
C LEU A 143 -31.33 -84.90 -24.16
N ALA A 144 -31.26 -85.03 -22.83
CA ALA A 144 -31.15 -86.31 -22.12
C ALA A 144 -32.46 -86.71 -21.40
N GLY A 145 -33.49 -85.86 -21.39
CA GLY A 145 -34.81 -86.16 -20.81
C GLY A 145 -34.82 -86.35 -19.29
N THR A 146 -33.76 -85.94 -18.59
CA THR A 146 -33.59 -86.10 -17.14
C THR A 146 -33.53 -84.73 -16.46
N ASP A 147 -34.17 -84.61 -15.29
CA ASP A 147 -34.13 -83.38 -14.49
C ASP A 147 -32.86 -83.38 -13.62
N VAL A 148 -32.07 -82.31 -13.71
CA VAL A 148 -30.88 -82.09 -12.89
C VAL A 148 -31.25 -81.19 -11.71
N PRO A 149 -30.95 -81.56 -10.46
CA PRO A 149 -31.19 -80.69 -9.32
C PRO A 149 -30.35 -79.41 -9.42
N ALA A 150 -30.96 -78.26 -9.13
CA ALA A 150 -30.37 -76.93 -9.31
C ALA A 150 -29.01 -76.77 -8.62
N ASP A 151 -28.84 -77.34 -7.43
CA ASP A 151 -27.58 -77.31 -6.68
C ASP A 151 -26.44 -78.07 -7.38
N ALA A 152 -26.75 -79.17 -8.07
CA ALA A 152 -25.77 -79.94 -8.83
C ALA A 152 -25.36 -79.22 -10.12
N ALA A 153 -26.32 -78.57 -10.80
CA ALA A 153 -26.05 -77.77 -12.00
C ALA A 153 -25.17 -76.55 -11.67
N LEU A 154 -25.48 -75.82 -10.59
CA LEU A 154 -24.68 -74.69 -10.09
C LEU A 154 -23.26 -75.12 -9.73
N LYS A 155 -23.10 -76.25 -9.04
CA LYS A 155 -21.78 -76.75 -8.62
C LYS A 155 -20.93 -77.19 -9.82
N ALA A 156 -21.56 -77.76 -10.86
CA ALA A 156 -20.88 -78.15 -12.09
C ALA A 156 -20.46 -76.94 -12.93
N VAL A 157 -21.32 -75.93 -13.08
CA VAL A 157 -20.98 -74.67 -13.79
C VAL A 157 -19.85 -73.92 -13.08
N LYS A 158 -19.87 -73.85 -11.75
CA LYS A 158 -18.78 -73.27 -10.95
C LYS A 158 -17.45 -74.02 -11.05
N ALA A 159 -17.48 -75.32 -11.34
CA ALA A 159 -16.26 -76.09 -11.53
C ALA A 159 -15.68 -75.96 -12.95
N ALA A 160 -16.46 -75.44 -13.91
CA ALA A 160 -16.10 -75.29 -15.31
C ALA A 160 -15.69 -73.85 -15.69
N MET A 161 -16.00 -72.85 -14.86
CA MET A 161 -15.55 -71.46 -14.98
C MET A 161 -14.34 -71.18 -14.10
#